data_AF-A0A1A8XR31-F1
#
_entry.id   AF-A0A1A8XR31-F1
#
_cell.length_a   1.000
_cell.length_b   1.000
_cell.length_c   1.000
_cell.angle_alpha   90.00
_cell.angle_beta   90.00
_cell.angle_gamma   90.00
#
_symmetry.space_group_name_H-M   'P 1'
#
loop_
_entity.id
_entity.type
_entity.pdbx_description
1 polymer ?
#
loop_
_entity_poly.entity_id
_entity_poly.type
_entity_poly.pdbx_seq_one_letter_code
_entity_poly.pdbx_strand_id
1 'polypeptide(L)'
;MDQCTIFKHNHDQRYPDLICEVSHEGLEVKSTIQIGKGGESHNGHSGWHTVICFDRTDAGIQFIHVMFAMLRGHQEPDADWKYVGSRVKEDTGSRRTETYNTTGIGTTKLRDGSAYLVPSKVNFSRWRQQRNGAVPRHSIYFKSLADS
;
A
#
# COMPACT_ATOMS: atom_id res chain seq x y z
N MET A 1 13.83 16.79 -14.83
CA MET A 1 13.12 15.79 -13.99
C MET A 1 12.58 14.61 -14.79
N ASP A 2 12.33 14.74 -16.10
CA ASP A 2 11.89 13.64 -16.96
C ASP A 2 12.91 12.50 -17.21
N GLN A 3 14.14 12.64 -16.71
CA GLN A 3 15.21 11.68 -16.97
C GLN A 3 15.27 10.52 -15.97
N CYS A 4 14.57 10.61 -14.83
CA CYS A 4 14.66 9.58 -13.78
C CYS A 4 13.55 8.54 -13.84
N THR A 5 12.40 8.84 -14.45
CA THR A 5 11.28 7.92 -14.56
C THR A 5 10.34 8.26 -15.72
N ILE A 6 9.75 7.21 -16.31
CA ILE A 6 8.70 7.31 -17.34
C ILE A 6 7.32 7.60 -16.74
N PHE A 7 7.18 7.52 -15.41
CA PHE A 7 5.96 7.89 -14.70
C PHE A 7 5.82 9.41 -14.61
N LYS A 8 4.61 9.92 -14.80
CA LYS A 8 4.25 11.33 -14.67
C LYS A 8 3.24 11.53 -13.55
N HIS A 9 3.32 12.69 -12.89
CA HIS A 9 2.33 13.08 -11.89
C HIS A 9 0.94 13.20 -12.51
N ASN A 10 -0.05 12.70 -11.79
CA ASN A 10 -1.45 12.85 -12.12
C ASN A 10 -2.19 13.48 -10.92
N HIS A 11 -3.09 14.41 -11.22
CA HIS A 11 -3.81 15.20 -10.20
C HIS A 11 -5.30 14.84 -10.12
N ASP A 12 -5.81 13.97 -11.00
CA ASP A 12 -7.19 13.49 -10.92
C ASP A 12 -7.29 12.43 -9.82
N GLN A 13 -8.08 12.74 -8.79
CA GLN A 13 -8.30 11.91 -7.60
C GLN A 13 -8.88 10.52 -7.91
N ARG A 14 -9.43 10.31 -9.11
CA ARG A 14 -9.97 9.01 -9.55
C ARG A 14 -8.89 8.08 -10.10
N TYR A 15 -7.69 8.60 -10.35
CA TYR A 15 -6.58 7.88 -10.97
C TYR A 15 -5.35 7.91 -10.05
N PRO A 16 -4.43 6.93 -10.21
CA PRO A 16 -3.24 6.85 -9.38
C PRO A 16 -2.39 8.12 -9.42
N ASP A 17 -1.70 8.42 -8.32
CA ASP A 17 -0.85 9.62 -8.18
C ASP A 17 0.20 9.75 -9.29
N LEU A 18 0.74 8.62 -9.77
CA LEU A 18 1.62 8.57 -10.93
C LEU A 18 1.06 7.62 -11.99
N ILE A 19 1.20 8.01 -13.25
CA ILE A 19 0.80 7.20 -14.41
C ILE A 19 1.95 7.01 -15.38
N CYS A 20 2.04 5.84 -16.00
CA CYS A 20 2.88 5.60 -17.15
C CYS A 20 1.98 5.27 -18.36
N GLU A 21 1.90 6.19 -19.31
CA GLU A 21 1.08 6.00 -20.51
C GLU A 21 1.59 4.87 -21.41
N VAL A 22 2.90 4.60 -21.37
CA VAL A 22 3.55 3.58 -22.22
C VAL A 22 3.22 2.16 -21.74
N SER A 23 3.30 1.90 -20.43
CA SER A 23 2.99 0.58 -19.87
C SER A 23 1.54 0.44 -19.40
N HIS A 24 0.76 1.52 -19.43
CA HIS A 24 -0.58 1.60 -18.83
C HIS A 24 -0.60 1.21 -17.35
N GLU A 25 0.51 1.42 -16.64
CA GLU A 25 0.63 1.18 -15.22
C GLU A 25 0.43 2.47 -14.43
N GLY A 26 -0.11 2.33 -13.22
CA GLY A 26 -0.20 3.42 -12.26
C GLY A 26 0.49 3.06 -10.95
N LEU A 27 1.00 4.09 -10.26
CA LEU A 27 1.50 4.00 -8.91
C LEU A 27 0.70 4.94 -8.00
N GLU A 28 -0.02 4.35 -7.06
CA GLU A 28 -0.68 5.06 -5.96
C GLU A 28 0.27 5.12 -4.75
N VAL A 29 0.44 6.30 -4.16
CA VAL A 29 1.33 6.53 -3.02
C VAL A 29 0.54 7.03 -1.83
N LYS A 30 0.71 6.35 -0.69
CA LYS A 30 0.00 6.69 0.55
C LYS A 30 0.93 6.80 1.70
N SER A 31 0.60 7.68 2.64
CA SER A 31 1.29 7.81 3.90
C SER A 31 0.35 7.57 5.07
N THR A 32 0.85 6.98 6.14
CA THR A 32 0.06 6.65 7.34
C THR A 32 0.94 6.65 8.59
N ILE A 33 0.35 6.96 9.74
CA ILE A 33 0.97 6.77 11.05
C ILE A 33 0.67 5.38 11.65
N GLN A 34 -0.23 4.63 11.02
CA GLN A 34 -0.66 3.31 11.50
C GLN A 34 0.24 2.22 10.92
N ILE A 35 1.31 1.89 11.65
CA ILE A 35 2.26 0.84 11.27
C ILE A 35 1.53 -0.51 11.11
N GLY A 36 1.70 -1.15 9.96
CA GLY A 36 1.12 -2.46 9.68
C GLY A 36 -0.38 -2.47 9.33
N LYS A 37 -1.02 -1.29 9.29
CA LYS A 37 -2.31 -1.15 8.61
C LYS A 37 -2.09 -1.48 7.13
N GLY A 38 -3.01 -2.22 6.53
CA GLY A 38 -3.03 -2.38 5.09
C GLY A 38 -3.26 -1.05 4.36
N GLY A 39 -3.45 -1.12 3.05
CA GLY A 39 -3.79 0.06 2.27
C GLY A 39 -5.21 0.54 2.56
N GLU A 40 -5.39 1.85 2.71
CA GLU A 40 -6.68 2.53 2.62
C GLU A 40 -6.60 3.48 1.43
N SER A 41 -7.45 3.32 0.43
CA SER A 41 -7.37 4.10 -0.81
C SER A 41 -8.65 4.84 -1.14
N HIS A 42 -8.48 5.95 -1.84
CA HIS A 42 -9.56 6.64 -2.55
C HIS A 42 -9.78 6.00 -3.93
N ASN A 43 -8.83 5.17 -4.34
CA ASN A 43 -8.75 4.54 -5.64
C ASN A 43 -8.42 3.05 -5.48
N GLY A 44 -9.44 2.19 -5.57
CA GLY A 44 -9.30 0.74 -5.46
C GLY A 44 -9.05 0.09 -6.83
N HIS A 45 -8.14 0.64 -7.63
CA HIS A 45 -7.81 0.16 -8.96
C HIS A 45 -6.66 -0.86 -8.94
N SER A 46 -6.46 -1.51 -10.08
CA SER A 46 -5.32 -2.39 -10.29
C SER A 46 -4.06 -1.57 -10.57
N GLY A 47 -2.93 -1.97 -9.99
CA GLY A 47 -1.66 -1.29 -10.21
C GLY A 47 -0.71 -1.36 -9.02
N TRP A 48 0.41 -0.66 -9.16
CA TRP A 48 1.38 -0.55 -8.09
C TRP A 48 0.85 0.37 -6.99
N HIS A 49 1.09 -0.04 -5.75
CA HIS A 49 0.73 0.71 -4.57
C HIS A 49 1.91 0.77 -3.62
N THR A 50 2.15 1.95 -3.09
CA THR A 50 3.13 2.19 -2.02
C THR A 50 2.43 2.74 -0.80
N VAL A 51 2.70 2.15 0.38
CA VAL A 51 2.24 2.66 1.66
C VAL A 51 3.44 2.95 2.55
N ILE A 52 3.64 4.22 2.88
CA ILE A 52 4.72 4.74 3.70
C ILE A 52 4.20 4.96 5.12
N CYS A 53 4.68 4.14 6.06
CA CYS A 53 4.45 4.34 7.48
C CYS A 53 5.49 5.32 8.03
N PHE A 54 5.03 6.37 8.70
CA PHE A 54 5.89 7.34 9.36
C PHE A 54 5.46 7.60 10.79
N ASP A 55 6.37 8.15 11.57
CA ASP A 55 6.13 8.57 12.94
C ASP A 55 6.56 10.03 13.12
N ARG A 56 5.95 10.72 14.08
CA ARG A 56 6.34 12.08 14.45
C ARG A 56 7.24 12.01 15.69
N THR A 57 8.46 12.49 15.54
CA THR A 57 9.44 12.61 16.61
C THR A 57 9.71 14.08 16.92
N ASP A 58 10.44 14.36 18.00
CA ASP A 58 10.87 15.72 18.33
C ASP A 58 11.81 16.32 17.25
N ALA A 59 12.51 15.47 16.50
CA ALA A 59 13.35 15.86 15.37
C ALA A 59 12.60 15.97 14.02
N GLY A 60 11.29 15.70 14.00
CA GLY A 60 10.46 15.74 12.79
C GLY A 60 9.90 14.38 12.37
N ILE A 61 9.62 14.22 11.08
CA ILE A 61 9.02 13.02 10.50
C ILE A 61 10.10 11.95 10.31
N GLN A 62 9.86 10.76 10.88
CA GLN A 62 10.71 9.58 10.68
C GLN A 62 9.95 8.54 9.85
N PHE A 63 10.47 8.14 8.70
CA PHE A 63 9.93 6.99 7.96
C PHE A 63 10.30 5.69 8.68
N ILE A 64 9.31 4.84 8.91
CA ILE A 64 9.44 3.63 9.74
C ILE A 64 9.47 2.37 8.86
N HIS A 65 8.57 2.30 7.90
CA HIS A 65 8.29 1.10 7.12
C HIS A 65 7.62 1.51 5.81
N VAL A 66 8.04 0.91 4.71
CA VAL A 66 7.40 1.12 3.41
C VAL A 66 6.94 -0.22 2.86
N MET A 67 5.71 -0.27 2.35
CA MET A 67 5.12 -1.46 1.73
C MET A 67 4.87 -1.20 0.26
N PHE A 68 5.23 -2.15 -0.59
CA PHE A 68 5.02 -2.07 -2.04
C PHE A 68 4.33 -3.34 -2.52
N ALA A 69 3.31 -3.20 -3.38
CA ALA A 69 2.71 -4.34 -4.05
C ALA A 69 1.98 -3.92 -5.33
N MET A 70 1.94 -4.83 -6.30
CA MET A 70 0.94 -4.80 -7.36
C MET A 70 -0.37 -5.37 -6.79
N LEU A 71 -1.40 -4.54 -6.70
CA LEU A 71 -2.71 -4.90 -6.16
C LEU A 71 -3.74 -4.99 -7.28
N ARG A 72 -4.66 -5.94 -7.16
CA ARG A 72 -5.84 -6.09 -8.03
C ARG A 72 -6.98 -5.21 -7.55
N GLY A 73 -7.59 -4.50 -8.49
CA GLY A 73 -8.70 -3.59 -8.26
C GLY A 73 -9.94 -4.29 -7.71
N HIS A 74 -10.82 -3.49 -7.09
CA HIS A 74 -12.01 -3.98 -6.39
C HIS A 74 -13.05 -4.66 -7.28
N GLN A 75 -12.96 -4.50 -8.61
CA GLN A 75 -13.86 -5.11 -9.59
C GLN A 75 -13.34 -6.46 -10.13
N GLU A 76 -12.12 -6.86 -9.75
CA GLU A 76 -11.56 -8.14 -10.18
C GLU A 76 -12.07 -9.32 -9.33
N PRO A 77 -12.19 -10.53 -9.89
CA PRO A 77 -12.67 -11.72 -9.16
C PRO A 77 -11.88 -12.06 -7.89
N ASP A 78 -10.59 -11.70 -7.84
CA ASP A 78 -9.68 -11.90 -6.70
C ASP A 78 -9.14 -10.55 -6.19
N ALA A 79 -10.04 -9.59 -6.00
CA ALA A 79 -9.68 -8.24 -5.63
C ALA A 79 -8.83 -8.17 -4.35
N ASP A 80 -7.74 -7.40 -4.42
CA ASP A 80 -6.96 -7.02 -3.25
C ASP A 80 -7.61 -5.85 -2.51
N TRP A 81 -8.54 -5.15 -3.17
CA TRP A 81 -9.32 -4.04 -2.65
C TRP A 81 -10.76 -4.42 -2.36
N LYS A 82 -11.29 -3.93 -1.24
CA LYS A 82 -12.70 -4.00 -0.89
C LYS A 82 -13.26 -2.59 -0.79
N TYR A 83 -14.32 -2.29 -1.53
CA TYR A 83 -15.05 -1.04 -1.39
C TYR A 83 -15.74 -0.98 -0.02
N VAL A 84 -15.62 0.17 0.64
CA VAL A 84 -16.13 0.41 2.01
C VAL A 84 -17.25 1.45 2.01
N GLY A 85 -17.31 2.31 0.99
CA GLY A 85 -18.30 3.37 0.87
C GLY A 85 -17.67 4.75 0.64
N SER A 86 -18.51 5.75 0.40
CA SER A 86 -18.13 7.16 0.41
C SER A 86 -18.55 7.80 1.73
N ARG A 87 -17.77 8.75 2.24
CA ARG A 87 -18.12 9.47 3.47
C ARG A 87 -17.80 10.95 3.32
N VAL A 88 -18.81 11.77 3.54
CA VAL A 88 -18.64 13.21 3.75
C VAL A 88 -18.46 13.43 5.25
N LYS A 89 -17.37 14.06 5.63
CA LYS A 89 -17.16 14.53 7.00
C LYS A 89 -17.81 15.90 7.14
N GLU A 90 -18.97 15.95 7.76
CA GLU A 90 -19.74 17.20 7.94
C GLU A 90 -18.98 18.25 8.78
N ASP A 91 -18.16 17.79 9.73
CA ASP A 91 -17.36 18.61 10.65
C ASP A 91 -16.19 19.34 9.99
N THR A 92 -15.62 18.78 8.93
CA THR A 92 -14.43 19.32 8.25
C THR A 92 -14.71 19.73 6.80
N GLY A 93 -15.92 19.46 6.30
CA GLY A 93 -16.28 19.63 4.89
C GLY A 93 -15.54 18.68 3.94
N SER A 94 -14.71 17.77 4.47
CA SER A 94 -13.90 16.85 3.66
C SER A 94 -14.82 15.82 2.99
N ARG A 95 -14.86 15.87 1.65
CA ARG A 95 -15.54 14.87 0.82
C ARG A 95 -14.53 13.81 0.43
N ARG A 96 -14.61 12.62 1.04
CA ARG A 96 -13.98 11.44 0.47
C ARG A 96 -14.98 10.83 -0.50
N THR A 97 -14.68 10.97 -1.79
CA THR A 97 -15.52 10.49 -2.89
C THR A 97 -15.73 8.98 -2.81
N GLU A 98 -14.70 8.21 -2.47
CA GLU A 98 -14.77 6.76 -2.26
C GLU A 98 -13.71 6.29 -1.25
N THR A 99 -13.93 5.16 -0.59
CA THR A 99 -12.95 4.53 0.31
C THR A 99 -12.89 3.03 0.05
N TYR A 100 -11.67 2.54 -0.08
CA TYR A 100 -11.33 1.14 -0.31
C TYR A 100 -10.34 0.70 0.76
N ASN A 101 -10.49 -0.51 1.28
CA ASN A 101 -9.52 -1.12 2.18
C ASN A 101 -8.94 -2.36 1.53
N THR A 102 -7.65 -2.62 1.76
CA THR A 102 -7.08 -3.89 1.32
C THR A 102 -7.74 -5.07 2.04
N THR A 103 -8.00 -6.13 1.29
CA THR A 103 -8.38 -7.43 1.85
C THR A 103 -7.22 -8.04 2.64
N GLY A 104 -7.44 -9.17 3.31
CA GLY A 104 -6.34 -9.90 3.97
C GLY A 104 -5.28 -10.36 2.95
N ILE A 105 -5.71 -10.72 1.74
CA ILE A 105 -4.82 -11.09 0.62
C ILE A 105 -3.98 -9.88 0.20
N GLY A 106 -4.62 -8.74 -0.10
CA GLY A 106 -3.93 -7.51 -0.50
C GLY A 106 -2.97 -7.00 0.58
N THR A 107 -3.39 -7.06 1.84
CA THR A 107 -2.53 -6.70 2.98
C THR A 107 -1.32 -7.65 3.10
N THR A 108 -1.51 -8.94 2.82
CA THR A 108 -0.40 -9.91 2.83
C THR A 108 0.60 -9.61 1.72
N LYS A 109 0.14 -9.26 0.51
CA LYS A 109 1.02 -8.85 -0.60
C LYS A 109 1.85 -7.61 -0.26
N LEU A 110 1.23 -6.58 0.34
CA LEU A 110 1.95 -5.38 0.80
C LEU A 110 3.05 -5.71 1.84
N ARG A 111 2.78 -6.69 2.71
CA ARG A 111 3.74 -7.15 3.72
C ARG A 111 4.89 -7.95 3.12
N ASP A 112 4.68 -8.60 1.98
CA ASP A 112 5.77 -9.26 1.26
C ASP A 112 6.76 -8.25 0.69
N GLY A 113 6.26 -7.24 -0.01
CA GLY A 113 7.10 -6.20 -0.61
C GLY A 113 7.51 -5.09 0.37
N SER A 114 7.79 -5.44 1.62
CA SER A 114 8.09 -4.46 2.67
C SER A 114 9.57 -4.15 2.83
N ALA A 115 9.89 -2.87 2.95
CA ALA A 115 11.21 -2.35 3.35
C ALA A 115 11.13 -1.74 4.76
N TYR A 116 12.01 -2.19 5.66
CA TYR A 116 11.99 -1.79 7.07
C TYR A 116 13.09 -0.79 7.37
N LEU A 117 12.70 0.43 7.68
CA LEU A 117 13.63 1.50 7.97
C LEU A 117 13.94 1.57 9.47
N VAL A 118 12.98 1.24 10.31
CA VAL A 118 13.14 1.16 11.78
C VAL A 118 12.53 -0.14 12.31
N PRO A 119 13.25 -1.28 12.25
CA PRO A 119 12.71 -2.59 12.60
C PRO A 119 12.15 -2.70 14.03
N SER A 120 12.72 -1.97 14.99
CA SER A 120 12.26 -1.97 16.39
C SER A 120 10.84 -1.43 16.59
N LYS A 121 10.33 -0.66 15.61
CA LYS A 121 8.97 -0.09 15.65
C LYS A 121 7.94 -0.97 14.93
N VAL A 122 8.34 -2.12 14.36
CA VAL A 122 7.44 -2.98 13.60
C VAL A 122 7.39 -4.39 14.20
N ASN A 123 6.20 -4.81 14.65
CA ASN A 123 5.98 -6.14 15.23
C ASN A 123 5.17 -7.05 14.29
N PHE A 124 5.88 -7.88 13.52
CA PHE A 124 5.30 -8.77 12.50
C PHE A 124 4.63 -10.02 13.06
N SER A 125 4.99 -10.44 14.28
CA SER A 125 4.51 -11.70 14.87
C SER A 125 2.99 -11.75 15.00
N ARG A 126 2.33 -10.60 15.05
CA ARG A 126 0.87 -10.46 15.19
C ARG A 126 0.13 -10.30 13.87
N TRP A 127 0.86 -10.24 12.75
CA TRP A 127 0.25 -9.96 11.45
C TRP A 127 -0.36 -11.21 10.85
N ARG A 128 -1.70 -11.22 10.78
CA ARG A 128 -2.46 -12.27 10.09
C ARG A 128 -2.08 -12.31 8.62
N GLN A 129 -1.91 -13.52 8.08
CA GLN A 129 -1.64 -13.74 6.66
C GLN A 129 -2.84 -14.43 6.02
N GLN A 130 -3.12 -14.06 4.78
CA GLN A 130 -4.12 -14.72 3.94
C GLN A 130 -3.51 -14.91 2.55
N ARG A 131 -2.41 -15.66 2.50
CA ARG A 131 -1.64 -15.90 1.28
C ARG A 131 -2.29 -17.00 0.44
N ASN A 132 -2.34 -16.77 -0.87
CA ASN A 132 -2.53 -17.82 -1.86
C ASN A 132 -1.19 -18.07 -2.56
N GLY A 133 -0.66 -19.29 -2.45
CA GLY A 133 0.61 -19.68 -3.08
C GLY A 133 1.86 -19.52 -2.21
N ALA A 134 3.03 -19.58 -2.86
CA ALA A 134 4.33 -19.58 -2.19
C ALA A 134 4.68 -18.21 -1.59
N VAL A 135 5.54 -18.23 -0.57
CA VAL A 135 6.10 -17.00 0.00
C VAL A 135 7.20 -16.47 -0.94
N PRO A 136 7.15 -15.21 -1.39
CA PRO A 136 8.21 -14.63 -2.21
C PRO A 136 9.53 -14.57 -1.44
N ARG A 137 10.66 -14.78 -2.11
CA ARG A 137 12.01 -14.76 -1.47
C ARG A 137 12.34 -13.45 -0.75
N HIS A 138 11.77 -12.34 -1.19
CA HIS A 138 11.98 -11.02 -0.60
C HIS A 138 11.04 -10.75 0.61
N SER A 139 10.08 -11.65 0.87
CA SER A 139 9.15 -11.51 1.99
C SER A 139 9.82 -11.85 3.31
N ILE A 140 9.44 -11.14 4.37
CA ILE A 140 9.83 -11.47 5.76
C ILE A 140 9.33 -12.82 6.25
N TYR A 141 8.34 -13.38 5.57
CA TYR A 141 7.81 -14.69 5.92
C TYR A 141 8.58 -15.81 5.21
N PHE A 142 9.52 -15.47 4.33
CA PHE A 142 10.34 -16.46 3.65
C PHE A 142 11.32 -17.07 4.64
N LYS A 143 11.18 -18.37 4.88
CA LYS A 143 12.17 -19.16 5.61
C LYS A 143 13.08 -19.83 4.60
N SER A 144 14.38 -19.59 4.70
CA SER A 144 15.35 -20.39 3.95
C SER A 144 15.36 -21.81 4.50
N LEU A 145 15.67 -22.80 3.66
CA LEU A 145 15.95 -24.17 4.11
C LEU A 145 17.16 -24.24 5.08
N ALA A 146 17.93 -23.16 5.20
CA ALA A 146 19.00 -23.02 6.18
C ALA A 146 18.53 -22.58 7.59
N ASP A 147 17.26 -22.16 7.73
CA ASP A 147 16.69 -21.61 8.98
C ASP A 147 15.73 -22.60 9.68
N SER A 148 15.71 -23.86 9.26
CA SER A 148 14.84 -24.93 9.79
C SER A 148 15.60 -26.01 10.54
#